data_AF-D1QU17-F1
#
_entry.id   AF-D1QU17-F1
#
_cell.length_a   1.000
_cell.length_b   1.000
_cell.length_c   1.000
_cell.angle_alpha   90.00
_cell.angle_beta   90.00
_cell.angle_gamma   90.00
#
_symmetry.space_group_name_H-M   'P 1'
#
loop_
_entity.id
_entity.type
_entity.pdbx_description
1 polymer ?
#
loop_
_entity_poly.entity_id
_entity_poly.type
_entity_poly.pdbx_seq_one_letter_code
_entity_poly.pdbx_strand_id
1 'polypeptide(L)'
;MQMNKRIKNILRCYAAGMGIKETASTFHTSRNTVRKYVRLFLSSRKSIDQLLSLSEEQLHEMFGGTESRRREPSSKRIELEALLPGYVSR
;
A
#
# COMPACT_ATOMS: atom_id res chain seq x y z
N MET A 1 -15.15 2.17 4.22
CA MET A 1 -15.41 1.71 5.61
C MET A 1 -14.91 0.28 5.95
N GLN A 2 -15.23 -0.80 5.22
CA GLN A 2 -14.80 -2.17 5.63
C GLN A 2 -13.28 -2.43 5.45
N MET A 3 -12.65 -1.83 4.43
CA MET A 3 -11.21 -1.97 4.14
C MET A 3 -10.32 -1.42 5.27
N ASN A 4 -10.69 -0.27 5.86
CA ASN A 4 -9.91 0.37 6.94
C ASN A 4 -9.86 -0.50 8.20
N LYS A 5 -11.00 -1.13 8.57
CA LYS A 5 -11.05 -2.09 9.69
C LYS A 5 -10.14 -3.29 9.44
N ARG A 6 -10.13 -3.82 8.21
CA ARG A 6 -9.27 -4.95 7.81
C ARG A 6 -7.78 -4.58 7.91
N ILE A 7 -7.38 -3.40 7.44
CA ILE A 7 -5.99 -2.92 7.53
C ILE A 7 -5.54 -2.81 8.99
N LYS A 8 -6.36 -2.19 9.86
CA LYS A 8 -6.07 -2.10 11.30
C LYS A 8 -5.85 -3.49 11.92
N ASN A 9 -6.68 -4.47 11.58
CA ASN A 9 -6.56 -5.82 12.14
C ASN A 9 -5.33 -6.58 11.62
N ILE A 10 -4.99 -6.45 10.33
CA ILE A 10 -3.76 -7.02 9.76
C ILE A 10 -2.53 -6.48 10.51
N LEU A 11 -2.49 -5.17 10.75
CA LEU A 11 -1.35 -4.53 11.40
C LEU A 11 -1.29 -4.82 12.91
N ARG A 12 -2.43 -5.02 13.58
CA ARG A 12 -2.47 -5.56 14.96
C ARG A 12 -1.84 -6.93 15.04
N CYS A 13 -2.23 -7.86 14.17
CA CYS A 13 -1.68 -9.22 14.16
C CYS A 13 -0.17 -9.21 13.88
N TYR A 14 0.28 -8.38 12.94
CA TYR A 14 1.71 -8.19 12.69
C TYR A 14 2.45 -7.64 13.92
N ALA A 15 1.91 -6.61 14.58
CA ALA A 15 2.49 -6.03 15.79
C ALA A 15 2.52 -7.02 16.97
N ALA A 16 1.57 -7.96 17.02
CA ALA A 16 1.55 -9.06 17.98
C ALA A 16 2.56 -10.19 17.65
N GLY A 17 3.36 -10.06 16.59
CA GLY A 17 4.43 -10.99 16.22
C GLY A 17 4.09 -11.98 15.12
N MET A 18 2.88 -11.95 14.54
CA MET A 18 2.55 -12.85 13.43
C MET A 18 3.38 -12.52 12.17
N GLY A 19 3.91 -13.57 11.53
CA GLY A 19 4.65 -13.42 10.30
C GLY A 19 3.76 -13.06 9.11
N ILE A 20 4.33 -12.45 8.06
CA ILE A 20 3.60 -12.04 6.82
C ILE A 20 2.82 -13.20 6.20
N LYS A 21 3.38 -14.42 6.21
CA LYS A 21 2.75 -15.62 5.65
C LYS A 21 1.48 -15.97 6.43
N GLU A 22 1.57 -15.95 7.76
CA GLU A 22 0.46 -16.28 8.67
C GLU A 22 -0.63 -15.22 8.58
N THR A 23 -0.29 -13.93 8.67
CA THR A 23 -1.27 -12.84 8.51
C THR A 23 -1.98 -12.91 7.16
N ALA A 24 -1.25 -13.15 6.06
CA ALA A 24 -1.86 -13.31 4.75
C ALA A 24 -2.89 -14.46 4.71
N SER A 25 -2.56 -15.59 5.34
CA SER A 25 -3.45 -16.74 5.46
C SER A 25 -4.69 -16.43 6.28
N THR A 26 -4.53 -15.87 7.48
CA THR A 26 -5.62 -15.54 8.41
C THR A 26 -6.62 -14.54 7.82
N PHE A 27 -6.13 -13.54 7.09
CA PHE A 27 -6.98 -12.48 6.54
C PHE A 27 -7.37 -12.71 5.07
N HIS A 28 -7.13 -13.91 4.51
CA HIS A 28 -7.36 -14.24 3.10
C HIS A 28 -6.91 -13.13 2.14
N THR A 29 -5.68 -12.66 2.36
CA THR A 29 -5.08 -11.51 1.66
C THR A 29 -3.78 -11.96 1.01
N SER A 30 -3.41 -11.38 -0.13
CA SER A 30 -2.10 -11.70 -0.73
C SER A 30 -0.95 -11.29 0.21
N ARG A 31 0.12 -12.11 0.24
CA ARG A 31 1.36 -11.79 0.97
C ARG A 31 1.95 -10.44 0.54
N ASN A 32 1.75 -10.05 -0.72
CA ASN A 32 2.24 -8.78 -1.25
C ASN A 32 1.48 -7.58 -0.68
N THR A 33 0.16 -7.71 -0.52
CA THR A 33 -0.67 -6.68 0.09
C THR A 33 -0.33 -6.49 1.56
N VAL A 34 -0.15 -7.59 2.32
CA VAL A 34 0.33 -7.53 3.71
C VAL A 34 1.68 -6.83 3.77
N ARG A 35 2.64 -7.23 2.91
CA ARG A 35 3.95 -6.58 2.83
C ARG A 35 3.85 -5.08 2.49
N LYS A 36 2.96 -4.68 1.58
CA LYS A 36 2.70 -3.26 1.25
C LYS A 36 2.27 -2.51 2.51
N TYR A 37 1.27 -3.01 3.24
CA TYR A 37 0.76 -2.35 4.43
C TYR A 37 1.78 -2.29 5.56
N VAL A 38 2.52 -3.38 5.80
CA VAL A 38 3.60 -3.39 6.80
C VAL A 38 4.67 -2.36 6.45
N ARG A 39 5.09 -2.27 5.17
CA ARG A 39 6.07 -1.26 4.74
C ARG A 39 5.56 0.16 4.99
N LEU A 40 4.33 0.48 4.60
CA LEU A 40 3.74 1.81 4.81
C LEU A 40 3.63 2.14 6.31
N PHE A 41 3.25 1.17 7.14
CA PHE A 41 3.22 1.32 8.59
C PHE A 41 4.61 1.64 9.15
N LEU A 42 5.63 0.85 8.83
CA LEU A 42 7.00 1.07 9.30
C LEU A 42 7.57 2.41 8.82
N SER A 43 7.30 2.79 7.56
CA SER A 43 7.70 4.08 7.01
C SER A 43 7.06 5.27 7.72
N SER A 44 5.84 5.10 8.26
CA SER A 44 5.15 6.16 9.00
C SER A 44 5.75 6.46 10.38
N ARG A 45 6.60 5.56 10.91
CA ARG A 45 7.21 5.63 12.26
C ARG A 45 6.21 5.84 13.41
N LYS A 46 4.92 5.54 13.20
CA LYS A 46 3.88 5.59 14.23
C LYS A 46 3.87 4.30 15.04
N SER A 47 3.47 4.40 16.31
CA SER A 47 3.16 3.20 17.10
C SER A 47 1.88 2.53 16.59
N ILE A 48 1.66 1.26 16.97
CA ILE A 48 0.41 0.57 16.62
C ILE A 48 -0.81 1.30 17.20
N ASP A 49 -0.75 1.78 18.43
CA ASP A 49 -1.88 2.49 19.06
C ASP A 49 -2.20 3.80 18.35
N GLN A 50 -1.18 4.57 17.95
CA GLN A 50 -1.37 5.78 17.16
C GLN A 50 -2.03 5.47 15.81
N LEU A 51 -1.63 4.38 15.15
CA LEU A 51 -2.24 3.95 13.89
C LEU A 51 -3.72 3.59 14.08
N LEU A 52 -4.05 2.92 15.18
CA LEU A 52 -5.41 2.50 15.48
C LEU A 52 -6.33 3.69 15.80
N SER A 53 -5.78 4.79 16.29
CA SER A 53 -6.49 6.04 16.55
C SER A 53 -6.67 6.92 15.32
N LEU A 54 -6.05 6.60 14.18
CA LEU A 54 -6.21 7.38 12.94
C LEU A 54 -7.65 7.33 12.42
N SER A 55 -8.08 8.47 11.88
CA SER A 55 -9.36 8.63 11.19
C SER A 55 -9.39 7.83 9.88
N GLU A 56 -10.58 7.65 9.31
CA GLU A 56 -10.72 6.94 8.04
C GLU A 56 -10.04 7.67 6.88
N GLU A 57 -10.07 9.00 6.88
CA GLU A 57 -9.43 9.83 5.86
C GLU A 57 -7.91 9.66 5.91
N GLN A 58 -7.31 9.73 7.11
CA GLN A 58 -5.87 9.55 7.28
C GLN A 58 -5.40 8.15 6.89
N LEU A 59 -6.21 7.12 7.17
CA LEU A 59 -5.90 5.76 6.72
C LEU A 59 -6.02 5.62 5.21
N HIS A 60 -7.01 6.29 4.61
CA HIS A 60 -7.16 6.31 3.17
C HIS A 60 -5.99 7.03 2.49
N GLU A 61 -5.51 8.13 3.05
CA GLU A 61 -4.30 8.81 2.57
C GLU A 61 -3.07 7.89 2.67
N MET A 62 -2.87 7.26 3.84
CA MET A 62 -1.70 6.40 4.08
C MET A 62 -1.70 5.10 3.26
N PHE A 63 -2.86 4.44 3.10
CA PHE A 63 -2.95 3.10 2.50
C PHE A 63 -3.76 3.04 1.21
N GLY A 64 -4.67 3.98 1.02
CA GLY A 64 -5.50 4.17 -0.17
C GLY A 64 -4.76 4.85 -1.31
N GLY A 65 -3.48 5.20 -1.12
CA GLY A 65 -2.49 5.41 -2.18
C GLY A 65 -2.34 4.17 -3.09
N THR A 66 -3.35 3.96 -3.92
CA THR A 66 -3.21 3.74 -5.36
C THR A 66 -2.90 5.09 -5.99
N GLU A 67 -1.90 5.81 -5.48
CA GLU A 67 -1.11 6.69 -6.32
C GLU A 67 -0.79 5.83 -7.52
N SER A 68 -1.45 6.21 -8.61
CA SER A 68 -1.44 5.49 -9.86
C SER A 68 -0.03 5.03 -10.17
N ARG A 69 0.12 3.92 -10.88
CA ARG A 69 1.38 3.57 -11.56
C ARG A 69 1.89 4.67 -12.51
N ARG A 70 1.42 5.92 -12.44
CA ARG A 70 2.08 7.10 -13.00
C ARG A 70 3.38 7.34 -12.23
N ARG A 71 4.32 6.45 -12.50
CA ARG A 71 5.73 6.80 -12.52
C ARG A 71 5.88 7.95 -13.50
N GLU A 72 6.68 8.94 -13.11
CA GLU A 72 7.32 9.84 -14.05
C GLU A 72 7.81 9.03 -15.27
N PRO A 73 7.51 9.46 -16.50
CA PRO A 73 7.97 8.77 -17.69
C PRO A 73 9.48 8.63 -17.62
N SER A 74 10.01 7.41 -17.77
CA SER A 74 11.46 7.21 -17.86
C SER A 74 12.00 7.93 -19.09
N SER A 75 13.30 8.27 -19.12
CA SER A 75 13.93 8.90 -20.29
C SER A 75 13.66 8.13 -21.58
N LYS A 76 13.71 6.79 -21.53
CA LYS A 76 13.33 5.91 -22.65
C LYS A 76 11.88 6.07 -23.08
N ARG A 77 10.95 6.29 -22.14
CA ARG A 77 9.52 6.50 -22.44
C ARG A 77 9.31 7.85 -23.12
N ILE A 78 10.04 8.88 -22.70
CA ILE A 78 10.00 10.22 -23.30
C ILE A 78 10.54 10.16 -24.74
N GLU A 79 11.70 9.52 -24.94
CA GLU A 79 12.29 9.33 -26.27
C GLU A 79 11.37 8.53 -27.19
N LEU A 80 10.77 7.45 -26.68
CA LEU A 80 9.82 6.64 -27.45
C LEU A 80 8.56 7.43 -27.84
N GLU A 81 8.00 8.24 -26.95
CA GLU A 81 6.84 9.08 -27.25
C GLU A 81 7.18 10.17 -28.28
N ALA A 82 8.41 10.70 -28.26
CA ALA A 82 8.88 11.64 -29.27
C ALA A 82 9.04 11.00 -30.66
N LEU A 83 9.51 9.75 -30.73
CA LEU A 83 9.67 9.00 -31.97
C LEU A 83 8.32 8.46 -32.50
N LEU A 84 7.43 8.03 -31.60
CA LEU A 84 6.15 7.39 -31.92
C LEU A 84 5.02 7.95 -31.02
N PRO A 85 4.50 9.15 -31.32
CA PRO A 85 3.47 9.79 -30.52
C PRO A 85 2.21 8.92 -30.38
N GLY A 86 1.68 8.81 -29.16
CA GLY A 86 0.46 8.05 -28.85
C GLY A 86 0.66 6.53 -28.71
N TYR A 87 1.82 5.97 -29.09
CA TYR A 87 2.08 4.54 -28.96
C TYR A 87 2.09 4.07 -27.51
N VAL A 88 2.54 4.93 -26.59
CA VAL A 88 2.77 4.59 -25.17
C VAL A 88 1.55 4.87 -24.28
N SER A 89 0.40 5.18 -24.88
CA SER A 89 -0.84 5.53 -24.19
C SER A 89 -1.87 4.39 -24.06
N ARG A 90 -1.47 3.13 -24.32
CA ARG A 90 -2.32 1.93 -24.20
C ARG A 90 -2.44 1.39 -22.77
#